data_AF-A0A820REF5-F1
#
_entry.id   AF-A0A820REF5-F1
#
_cell.length_a   1.000
_cell.length_b   1.000
_cell.length_c   1.000
_cell.angle_alpha   90.00
_cell.angle_beta   90.00
_cell.angle_gamma   90.00
#
_symmetry.space_group_name_H-M   'P 1'
#
loop_
_entity.id
_entity.type
_entity.pdbx_description
1 polymer ?
#
loop_
_entity_poly.entity_id
_entity_poly.type
_entity_poly.pdbx_seq_one_letter_code
_entity_poly.pdbx_strand_id
1 'polypeptide(L)'
;MDSRFSMSAGDFLQIYNDPNDWDCVTTCFFIDTAHNVIEYVERLWKILKPGGAWINFGPLLYHFEDIPNEMSFEISYADLRTVILSY
;
A
#
# COMPACT_ATOMS: atom_id res chain seq x y z
N MET A 1 -2.10 29.01 -13.87
CA MET A 1 -1.42 27.76 -13.49
C MET A 1 -2.51 26.75 -13.29
N ASP A 2 -2.64 25.78 -14.19
CA ASP A 2 -3.68 24.77 -14.08
C ASP A 2 -3.26 23.69 -13.07
N SER A 3 -4.16 23.42 -12.13
CA SER A 3 -4.01 22.32 -11.18
C SER A 3 -4.21 21.00 -11.92
N ARG A 4 -3.29 20.04 -11.76
CA ARG A 4 -3.45 18.68 -12.30
C ARG A 4 -3.97 17.75 -11.20
N PHE A 5 -5.27 17.46 -11.24
CA PHE A 5 -5.95 16.55 -10.31
C PHE A 5 -6.76 15.52 -11.09
N SER A 6 -6.66 14.25 -10.70
CA SER A 6 -7.37 13.13 -11.34
C SER A 6 -7.74 12.06 -10.30
N MET A 7 -8.65 11.15 -10.69
CA MET A 7 -9.09 10.02 -9.87
C MET A 7 -9.25 8.79 -10.76
N SER A 8 -8.90 7.62 -10.22
CA SER A 8 -9.03 6.32 -10.89
C SER A 8 -9.99 5.43 -10.12
N ALA A 9 -10.67 4.52 -10.80
CA ALA A 9 -11.58 3.55 -10.19
C ALA A 9 -11.09 2.12 -10.41
N GLY A 10 -11.03 1.34 -9.32
CA GLY A 10 -10.69 -0.08 -9.31
C GLY A 10 -9.63 -0.42 -8.25
N ASP A 11 -9.12 -1.64 -8.31
CA ASP A 11 -8.17 -2.17 -7.34
C ASP A 11 -6.77 -1.57 -7.54
N PHE A 12 -6.18 -1.06 -6.46
CA PHE A 12 -4.81 -0.54 -6.43
C PHE A 12 -3.79 -1.51 -7.02
N LEU A 13 -3.90 -2.80 -6.67
CA LEU A 13 -3.01 -3.85 -7.16
C LEU A 13 -3.22 -4.18 -8.65
N GLN A 14 -4.32 -3.75 -9.27
CA GLN A 14 -4.55 -3.98 -10.70
C GLN A 14 -4.22 -2.75 -11.54
N ILE A 15 -4.47 -1.56 -11.01
CA ILE A 15 -4.34 -0.31 -11.78
C ILE A 15 -2.90 0.16 -11.86
N TYR A 16 -2.18 0.19 -10.73
CA TYR A 16 -0.87 0.84 -10.66
C TYR A 16 0.22 -0.22 -10.77
N ASN A 17 0.70 -0.54 -11.97
CA ASN A 17 1.66 -1.62 -12.15
C ASN A 17 3.01 -1.19 -12.73
N ASP A 18 3.08 0.02 -13.30
CA ASP A 18 4.27 0.52 -13.96
C ASP A 18 5.34 0.93 -12.94
N PRO A 19 6.58 0.43 -13.07
CA PRO A 19 7.62 0.72 -12.12
C PRO A 19 8.16 2.14 -12.27
N ASN A 20 8.58 2.76 -11.17
CA ASN A 20 9.21 4.08 -11.16
C ASN A 20 8.36 5.21 -11.78
N ASP A 21 7.05 5.20 -11.56
CA ASP A 21 6.14 6.21 -12.13
C ASP A 21 5.78 7.32 -11.12
N TRP A 22 5.85 7.03 -9.82
CA TRP A 22 5.41 7.94 -8.76
C TRP A 22 6.57 8.53 -7.97
N ASP A 23 6.58 9.85 -7.81
CA ASP A 23 7.56 10.55 -6.96
C ASP A 23 7.22 10.40 -5.46
N CYS A 24 5.93 10.29 -5.14
CA CYS A 24 5.45 10.10 -3.78
C CYS A 24 4.13 9.34 -3.79
N VAL A 25 3.94 8.45 -2.80
CA VAL A 25 2.65 7.80 -2.52
C VAL A 25 2.28 8.03 -1.07
N THR A 26 1.03 8.43 -0.82
CA THR A 26 0.52 8.65 0.53
C THR A 26 -0.66 7.73 0.81
N THR A 27 -0.56 6.92 1.85
CA THR A 27 -1.62 6.02 2.30
C THR A 27 -2.17 6.51 3.65
N CYS A 28 -3.50 6.67 3.74
CA CYS A 28 -4.17 7.15 4.95
C CYS A 28 -5.33 6.21 5.29
N PHE A 29 -5.25 5.47 6.40
CA PHE A 29 -6.22 4.42 6.77
C PHE A 29 -6.49 3.43 5.62
N PHE A 30 -5.42 2.91 5.02
CA PHE A 30 -5.48 2.16 3.77
C PHE A 30 -4.77 0.82 3.81
N ILE A 31 -3.57 0.73 4.38
CA ILE A 31 -2.75 -0.48 4.23
C ILE A 31 -3.32 -1.72 4.92
N ASP A 32 -4.19 -1.51 5.90
CA ASP A 32 -4.92 -2.52 6.63
C ASP A 32 -6.19 -3.00 5.90
N THR A 33 -6.50 -2.46 4.71
CA THR A 33 -7.54 -2.97 3.82
C THR A 33 -7.07 -4.10 2.91
N ALA A 34 -5.79 -4.48 2.97
CA ALA A 34 -5.24 -5.55 2.15
C ALA A 34 -5.60 -6.93 2.72
N HIS A 35 -5.86 -7.90 1.84
CA HIS A 35 -5.82 -9.33 2.23
C HIS A 35 -4.40 -9.72 2.66
N ASN A 36 -3.39 -9.18 1.96
CA ASN A 36 -1.99 -9.35 2.29
C ASN A 36 -1.26 -8.01 2.21
N VAL A 37 -0.93 -7.42 3.36
CA VAL A 37 -0.25 -6.12 3.43
C VAL A 37 1.14 -6.13 2.78
N ILE A 38 1.79 -7.30 2.67
CA ILE A 38 3.08 -7.43 1.99
C ILE A 38 2.93 -7.10 0.50
N GLU A 39 1.84 -7.51 -0.15
CA GLU A 39 1.58 -7.19 -1.57
C GLU A 39 1.43 -5.68 -1.78
N TYR A 40 0.87 -4.97 -0.81
CA TYR A 40 0.80 -3.51 -0.84
C TYR A 40 2.20 -2.90 -0.70
N VAL A 41 3.03 -3.37 0.23
CA VAL A 41 4.43 -2.89 0.38
C VAL A 41 5.23 -3.12 -0.90
N GLU A 42 5.19 -4.33 -1.45
CA GLU A 42 5.82 -4.69 -2.72
C GLU A 42 5.37 -3.77 -3.85
N ARG A 43 4.06 -3.50 -3.89
CA ARG A 43 3.51 -2.63 -4.91
C ARG A 43 4.00 -1.20 -4.78
N LEU A 44 3.94 -0.65 -3.57
CA LEU A 44 4.38 0.71 -3.28
C LEU A 44 5.85 0.89 -3.62
N TRP A 45 6.70 -0.07 -3.25
CA TRP A 45 8.10 -0.09 -3.65
C TRP A 45 8.28 -0.08 -5.17
N LYS A 46 7.59 -0.98 -5.88
CA LYS A 46 7.70 -1.13 -7.33
C LYS A 46 7.37 0.18 -8.07
N ILE A 47 6.27 0.82 -7.70
CA ILE A 47 5.75 1.99 -8.46
C ILE A 47 6.47 3.29 -8.13
N LEU A 48 7.18 3.35 -6.99
CA LEU A 48 7.97 4.51 -6.61
C LEU A 48 9.24 4.63 -7.46
N LYS A 49 9.57 5.87 -7.84
CA LYS A 49 10.86 6.19 -8.44
C LYS A 49 11.99 5.97 -7.43
N PRO A 50 13.24 5.72 -7.88
CA PRO A 50 14.39 5.77 -7.00
C PRO A 50 14.47 7.14 -6.31
N GLY A 51 14.52 7.14 -4.98
CA GLY A 51 14.46 8.36 -4.17
C GLY A 51 13.05 8.94 -3.94
N GLY A 52 12.02 8.29 -4.46
CA GLY A 52 10.63 8.60 -4.16
C GLY A 52 10.26 8.23 -2.71
N ALA A 53 9.18 8.83 -2.20
CA ALA A 53 8.77 8.68 -0.82
C ALA A 53 7.42 7.96 -0.67
N TRP A 54 7.33 7.05 0.29
CA TRP A 54 6.05 6.55 0.78
C TRP A 54 5.79 7.12 2.18
N ILE A 55 4.64 7.77 2.36
CA ILE A 55 4.17 8.28 3.65
C ILE A 55 2.90 7.50 4.04
N ASN A 56 2.94 6.83 5.18
CA ASN A 56 1.81 6.07 5.70
C ASN A 56 1.30 6.66 7.01
N PHE A 57 -0.02 6.79 7.15
CA PHE A 57 -0.68 7.17 8.39
C PHE A 57 -1.97 6.38 8.61
N GLY A 58 -2.05 5.61 9.70
CA GLY A 58 -3.23 4.83 10.01
C GLY A 58 -2.93 3.72 11.02
N PRO A 59 -3.98 3.02 11.50
CA PRO A 59 -3.84 1.84 12.34
C PRO A 59 -3.44 0.61 11.51
N LEU A 60 -3.42 -0.55 12.17
CA LEU A 60 -3.37 -1.87 11.54
C LEU A 60 -4.60 -2.66 11.98
N LEU A 61 -5.79 -2.18 11.61
CA LEU A 61 -7.05 -2.87 11.86
C LEU A 61 -7.41 -3.65 10.60
N TYR A 62 -6.93 -4.90 10.51
CA TYR A 62 -7.03 -5.70 9.29
C TYR A 62 -8.50 -5.94 8.92
N HIS A 63 -8.89 -5.46 7.72
CA HIS A 63 -10.29 -5.42 7.30
C HIS A 63 -10.96 -6.78 7.22
N PHE A 64 -10.17 -7.83 6.96
CA PHE A 64 -10.65 -9.20 6.78
C PHE A 64 -10.42 -10.08 8.01
N GLU A 65 -9.96 -9.51 9.12
CA GLU A 65 -9.85 -10.20 10.41
C GLU A 65 -11.23 -10.78 10.80
N ASP A 66 -11.24 -12.04 11.25
CA ASP A 66 -12.43 -12.79 11.66
C ASP A 66 -13.55 -12.95 10.60
N ILE A 67 -13.30 -12.63 9.32
CA ILE A 67 -14.29 -12.86 8.25
C ILE A 67 -14.19 -14.30 7.73
N PRO A 68 -15.26 -15.12 7.85
CA PRO A 68 -15.22 -16.52 7.41
C PRO A 68 -14.97 -16.65 5.91
N ASN A 69 -14.02 -17.54 5.55
CA ASN A 69 -13.60 -17.82 4.17
C ASN A 69 -12.87 -16.67 3.46
N GLU A 70 -12.48 -15.61 4.17
CA GLU A 70 -11.58 -14.58 3.64
C GLU A 70 -10.15 -14.81 4.12
N MET A 71 -9.18 -14.52 3.25
CA MET A 71 -7.77 -14.54 3.62
C MET A 71 -7.40 -13.19 4.23
N SER A 72 -6.75 -13.24 5.39
CA SER A 72 -6.28 -12.06 6.13
C SER A 72 -4.89 -12.35 6.68
N PHE A 73 -3.87 -11.74 6.08
CA PHE A 73 -2.49 -11.85 6.55
C PHE A 73 -2.19 -10.72 7.53
N GLU A 74 -2.42 -11.01 8.79
CA GLU A 74 -2.32 -10.06 9.91
C GLU A 74 -0.91 -10.10 10.51
N ILE A 75 -0.21 -8.97 10.45
CA ILE A 75 1.10 -8.83 11.08
C ILE A 75 1.20 -7.60 11.98
N SER A 76 2.06 -7.68 12.98
CA SER A 76 2.33 -6.54 13.85
C SER A 76 3.04 -5.41 13.08
N TYR A 77 2.98 -4.19 13.60
CA TYR A 77 3.77 -3.08 13.04
C TYR A 77 5.28 -3.39 13.03
N ALA A 78 5.79 -4.12 14.03
CA ALA A 78 7.21 -4.46 14.09
C ALA A 78 7.63 -5.40 12.94
N ASP A 79 6.77 -6.37 12.62
CA ASP A 79 7.01 -7.30 11.51
C ASP A 79 6.83 -6.59 10.16
N LEU A 80 5.78 -5.78 10.01
CA LEU A 80 5.56 -4.97 8.82
C LEU A 80 6.75 -4.04 8.56
N ARG A 81 7.26 -3.39 9.60
CA ARG A 81 8.46 -2.54 9.49
C ARG A 81 9.68 -3.32 9.03
N THR A 82 9.81 -4.59 9.42
CA THR A 82 10.90 -5.46 8.95
C THR A 82 10.76 -5.75 7.46
N VAL A 83 9.53 -6.04 6.99
CA VAL A 83 9.24 -6.20 5.56
C VAL A 83 9.58 -4.92 4.79
N ILE A 84 9.12 -3.76 5.25
CA ILE A 84 9.39 -2.47 4.61
C ILE A 84 10.89 -2.20 4.46
N LEU A 85 11.69 -2.56 5.46
CA LEU A 85 13.16 -2.35 5.44
C LEU A 85 13.93 -3.38 4.60
N SER A 86 13.25 -4.39 4.06
CA SER A 86 13.86 -5.42 3.21
C SER A 86 13.90 -5.07 1.71
N TYR A 87 13.20 -3.99 1.32
CA TYR A 87 13.24 -3.40 -0.03
C TYR A 87 14.17 -2.18 -0.05
#